data_AF-A0A2E9U3V2-F1
#
_entry.id   AF-A0A2E9U3V2-F1
#
_cell.length_a   1.000
_cell.length_b   1.000
_cell.length_c   1.000
_cell.angle_alpha   90.00
_cell.angle_beta   90.00
_cell.angle_gamma   90.00
#
_symmetry.space_group_name_H-M   'P 1'
#
loop_
_entity.id
_entity.type
_entity.pdbx_description
1 polymer ?
#
loop_
_entity_poly.entity_id
_entity_poly.type
_entity_poly.pdbx_seq_one_letter_code
_entity_poly.pdbx_strand_id
1 'polypeptide(L)'
;MKNSVLIIGLDGVPWDLLKPWIDEGKLPAFSKLLKKGSGGSLRTTIPPFSSSAWTSLFTGKNPGKHGIYEYTTDLGKLINSKSIKVAKIWQILSHYKKRCGVINVIMTYPVEKVNGYMVSGVLTPQKEKIYSYPSKLMSVLKKHKYEIRIRYGKNRLLPNKKYIIERRYDFLKKLYDILEKRYYTLKELMDEPWDFFMFVIDETAMLQHLFLDRKDVMLKFFKKIDFYIDDLIKTFSTKNTNPYIFVVSDHGFSSSPIRSLNMRVWLEKNGILKDNRTFQQKVIPKVYN
;
A
#
# COMPACT_ATOMS: atom_id res chain seq x y z
N MET A 1 10.19 -16.86 25.93
CA MET A 1 10.08 -15.47 25.42
C MET A 1 9.02 -15.44 24.33
N LYS A 2 8.12 -14.45 24.32
CA LYS A 2 7.02 -14.37 23.34
C LYS A 2 7.54 -13.60 22.12
N ASN A 3 7.74 -14.29 21.00
CA ASN A 3 8.15 -13.65 19.76
C ASN A 3 7.01 -12.75 19.23
N SER A 4 7.36 -11.57 18.75
CA SER A 4 6.44 -10.62 18.10
C SER A 4 6.94 -10.26 16.71
N VAL A 5 6.05 -9.84 15.84
CA VAL A 5 6.38 -9.46 14.45
C VAL A 5 5.87 -8.05 14.15
N LEU A 6 6.74 -7.19 13.64
CA LEU A 6 6.38 -5.89 13.05
C LEU A 6 6.65 -5.92 11.54
N ILE A 7 5.63 -5.64 10.75
CA ILE A 7 5.75 -5.45 9.29
C ILE A 7 5.47 -3.99 8.95
N ILE A 8 6.46 -3.33 8.35
CA ILE A 8 6.41 -1.97 7.84
C ILE A 8 6.38 -2.04 6.31
N GLY A 9 5.24 -1.75 5.73
CA GLY A 9 5.06 -1.72 4.28
C GLY A 9 5.38 -0.36 3.70
N LEU A 10 6.21 -0.33 2.66
CA LEU A 10 6.44 0.84 1.81
C LEU A 10 5.87 0.52 0.42
N ASP A 11 4.80 1.20 0.03
CA ASP A 11 4.09 0.91 -1.22
C ASP A 11 4.91 1.34 -2.45
N GLY A 12 5.18 0.40 -3.35
CA GLY A 12 5.87 0.65 -4.61
C GLY A 12 7.30 1.17 -4.49
N VAL A 13 8.08 0.81 -3.47
CA VAL A 13 9.44 1.31 -3.26
C VAL A 13 10.48 0.31 -3.76
N PRO A 14 11.14 0.57 -4.91
CA PRO A 14 12.16 -0.32 -5.43
C PRO A 14 13.44 -0.26 -4.59
N TRP A 15 14.12 -1.40 -4.46
CA TRP A 15 15.39 -1.51 -3.73
C TRP A 15 16.46 -0.56 -4.28
N ASP A 16 16.53 -0.41 -5.60
CA ASP A 16 17.51 0.44 -6.29
C ASP A 16 17.28 1.94 -6.04
N LEU A 17 16.12 2.34 -5.50
CA LEU A 17 15.89 3.70 -5.02
C LEU A 17 16.48 3.91 -3.62
N LEU A 18 16.27 2.96 -2.70
CA LEU A 18 16.70 3.07 -1.30
C LEU A 18 18.19 2.79 -1.13
N LYS A 19 18.71 1.75 -1.78
CA LYS A 19 20.06 1.24 -1.54
C LYS A 19 21.15 2.30 -1.70
N PRO A 20 21.17 3.14 -2.76
CA PRO A 20 22.17 4.21 -2.87
C PRO A 20 22.12 5.20 -1.70
N TRP A 21 20.92 5.60 -1.26
CA TRP A 21 20.76 6.53 -0.14
C TRP A 21 21.16 5.91 1.20
N ILE A 22 21.00 4.61 1.37
CA ILE A 22 21.49 3.88 2.53
C ILE A 22 23.02 3.85 2.54
N ASP A 23 23.64 3.52 1.41
CA ASP A 23 25.10 3.45 1.27
C ASP A 23 25.76 4.81 1.49
N GLU A 24 25.11 5.88 1.04
CA GLU A 24 25.52 7.27 1.28
C GLU A 24 25.25 7.76 2.72
N GLY A 25 24.76 6.90 3.61
CA GLY A 25 24.48 7.24 5.01
C GLY A 25 23.31 8.20 5.22
N LYS A 26 22.45 8.40 4.21
CA LYS A 26 21.34 9.35 4.26
C LYS A 26 20.09 8.80 4.95
N LEU A 27 20.05 7.49 5.18
CA LEU A 27 18.93 6.73 5.72
C LEU A 27 19.40 5.85 6.91
N PRO A 28 19.70 6.46 8.07
CA PRO A 28 20.33 5.77 9.20
C PRO A 28 19.48 4.66 9.81
N ALA A 29 18.14 4.77 9.85
CA ALA A 29 17.27 3.72 10.39
C ALA A 29 17.36 2.45 9.53
N PHE A 30 17.26 2.60 8.21
CA PHE A 30 17.43 1.49 7.27
C PHE A 30 18.85 0.89 7.33
N SER A 31 19.89 1.73 7.43
CA SER A 31 21.27 1.27 7.61
C SER A 31 21.43 0.40 8.87
N LYS A 32 20.83 0.81 9.99
CA LYS A 32 20.85 0.04 11.25
C LYS A 32 20.14 -1.30 11.13
N LEU A 33 19.01 -1.36 10.42
CA LEU A 33 18.29 -2.61 10.16
C LEU A 33 19.14 -3.59 9.35
N LEU A 34 19.80 -3.12 8.28
CA LEU A 34 20.65 -3.96 7.44
C LEU A 34 21.90 -4.44 8.17
N LYS A 35 22.52 -3.61 9.02
CA LYS A 35 23.67 -4.02 9.83
C LYS A 35 23.33 -5.14 10.83
N LYS A 36 22.08 -5.21 11.29
CA LYS A 36 21.61 -6.21 12.26
C LYS A 36 20.82 -7.36 11.63
N GLY A 37 20.64 -7.35 10.32
CA GLY A 37 19.75 -8.26 9.61
C GLY A 37 20.20 -8.48 8.16
N SER A 38 19.23 -8.61 7.26
CA SER A 38 19.47 -8.85 5.84
C SER A 38 18.48 -8.05 5.00
N GLY A 39 18.84 -7.74 3.75
CA GLY A 39 17.94 -7.08 2.81
C GLY A 39 18.38 -7.25 1.36
N GLY A 40 17.43 -7.06 0.44
CA GLY A 40 17.66 -7.18 -0.99
C GLY A 40 16.35 -7.13 -1.78
N SER A 41 16.47 -7.19 -3.10
CA SER A 41 15.33 -7.21 -4.02
C SER A 41 14.57 -8.54 -3.95
N LEU A 42 13.24 -8.47 -3.91
CA LEU A 42 12.36 -9.63 -4.03
C LEU A 42 11.52 -9.54 -5.30
N ARG A 43 11.24 -10.69 -5.92
CA ARG A 43 10.35 -10.77 -7.09
C ARG A 43 8.90 -10.57 -6.66
N THR A 44 8.25 -9.57 -7.24
CA THR A 44 6.81 -9.30 -7.04
C THR A 44 5.92 -10.28 -7.83
N THR A 45 4.61 -10.19 -7.60
CA THR A 45 3.58 -10.95 -8.29
C THR A 45 3.42 -10.52 -9.75
N ILE A 46 2.83 -11.40 -10.56
CA ILE A 46 2.33 -11.04 -11.89
C ILE A 46 0.79 -11.14 -11.83
N PRO A 47 0.05 -10.04 -12.03
CA PRO A 47 0.52 -8.68 -12.32
C PRO A 47 1.07 -7.94 -11.07
N PRO A 48 1.96 -6.95 -11.24
CA PRO A 48 2.61 -6.21 -10.14
C PRO A 48 1.74 -5.04 -9.64
N PHE A 49 0.44 -5.27 -9.43
CA PHE A 49 -0.45 -4.26 -8.84
C PHE A 49 -0.48 -4.39 -7.32
N SER A 50 -0.59 -3.28 -6.60
CA SER A 50 -0.63 -3.28 -5.14
C SER A 50 -1.78 -4.12 -4.57
N SER A 51 -2.95 -4.14 -5.21
CA SER A 51 -4.06 -5.03 -4.80
C SER A 51 -3.67 -6.52 -4.84
N SER A 52 -2.92 -6.92 -5.86
CA SER A 52 -2.44 -8.29 -6.07
C SER A 52 -1.27 -8.61 -5.13
N ALA A 53 -0.24 -7.76 -5.12
CA ALA A 53 1.01 -7.99 -4.40
C ALA A 53 0.84 -7.94 -2.87
N TRP A 54 0.12 -6.95 -2.32
CA TRP A 54 -0.19 -6.93 -0.88
C TRP A 54 -1.04 -8.14 -0.48
N THR A 55 -2.03 -8.52 -1.30
CA THR A 55 -2.83 -9.73 -1.04
C THR A 55 -1.96 -10.98 -1.00
N SER A 56 -1.02 -11.11 -1.94
CA SER A 56 -0.07 -12.23 -1.90
C SER A 56 0.78 -12.24 -0.63
N LEU A 57 1.25 -11.07 -0.19
CA LEU A 57 2.07 -10.93 1.01
C LEU A 57 1.33 -11.40 2.26
N PHE A 58 0.10 -10.94 2.49
CA PHE A 58 -0.63 -11.29 3.73
C PHE A 58 -1.41 -12.60 3.66
N THR A 59 -1.46 -13.29 2.51
CA THR A 59 -2.09 -14.62 2.37
C THR A 59 -1.09 -15.75 2.16
N GLY A 60 0.15 -15.45 1.74
CA GLY A 60 1.12 -16.45 1.31
C GLY A 60 0.68 -17.21 0.05
N LYS A 61 -0.23 -16.64 -0.75
CA LYS A 61 -0.77 -17.22 -1.99
C LYS A 61 -0.42 -16.33 -3.17
N ASN A 62 -0.29 -16.89 -4.37
CA ASN A 62 -0.12 -16.09 -5.58
C ASN A 62 -1.48 -15.61 -6.14
N PRO A 63 -1.51 -14.71 -7.15
CA PRO A 63 -2.75 -14.19 -7.72
C PRO A 63 -3.70 -15.25 -8.24
N GLY A 64 -3.16 -16.33 -8.83
CA GLY A 64 -3.91 -17.51 -9.26
C GLY A 64 -4.72 -18.17 -8.15
N LYS A 65 -4.21 -18.15 -6.90
CA LYS A 65 -4.85 -18.79 -5.74
C LYS A 65 -5.77 -17.85 -4.97
N HIS A 66 -5.42 -16.57 -4.79
CA HIS A 66 -6.27 -15.62 -4.05
C HIS A 66 -7.28 -14.88 -4.93
N GLY A 67 -7.14 -14.94 -6.26
CA GLY A 67 -8.11 -14.42 -7.24
C GLY A 67 -8.11 -12.90 -7.41
N ILE A 68 -7.07 -12.21 -6.96
CA ILE A 68 -6.96 -10.74 -7.08
C ILE A 68 -5.91 -10.42 -8.13
N TYR A 69 -6.34 -9.82 -9.22
CA TYR A 69 -5.46 -9.47 -10.35
C TYR A 69 -5.42 -7.96 -10.61
N GLU A 70 -6.50 -7.23 -10.31
CA GLU A 70 -6.61 -5.79 -10.60
C GLU A 70 -7.29 -5.06 -9.44
N TYR A 71 -7.82 -3.84 -9.68
CA TYR A 71 -8.63 -3.08 -8.72
C TYR A 71 -10.14 -3.22 -8.97
N THR A 72 -10.54 -3.81 -10.08
CA THR A 72 -11.93 -4.01 -10.48
C THR A 72 -12.17 -5.45 -10.90
N THR A 73 -13.41 -5.91 -10.78
CA THR A 73 -13.86 -7.15 -11.41
C THR A 73 -14.04 -6.95 -12.92
N ASP A 74 -14.28 -8.03 -13.66
CA ASP A 74 -14.60 -8.00 -15.09
C ASP A 74 -15.87 -7.18 -15.42
N LEU A 75 -16.73 -6.96 -14.41
CA LEU A 75 -17.93 -6.12 -14.48
C LEU A 75 -17.66 -4.65 -14.10
N GLY A 76 -16.39 -4.25 -13.95
CA GLY A 76 -15.99 -2.89 -13.59
C GLY A 76 -16.29 -2.50 -12.13
N LYS A 77 -16.68 -3.45 -11.27
CA LYS A 77 -16.97 -3.18 -9.85
C LYS A 77 -15.67 -3.16 -9.04
N LEU A 78 -15.50 -2.18 -8.16
CA LEU A 78 -14.33 -2.11 -7.29
C LEU A 78 -14.25 -3.36 -6.39
N ILE A 79 -13.09 -4.02 -6.40
CA ILE A 79 -12.84 -5.13 -5.47
C ILE A 79 -12.61 -4.62 -4.06
N ASN A 80 -12.77 -5.50 -3.09
CA ASN A 80 -12.54 -5.18 -1.69
C ASN A 80 -12.07 -6.42 -0.92
N SER A 81 -11.91 -6.31 0.39
CA SER A 81 -11.40 -7.38 1.26
C SER A 81 -12.22 -8.69 1.17
N LYS A 82 -13.51 -8.61 0.83
CA LYS A 82 -14.41 -9.77 0.63
C LYS A 82 -14.19 -10.49 -0.70
N SER A 83 -13.48 -9.88 -1.65
CA SER A 83 -13.08 -10.52 -2.90
C SER A 83 -11.99 -11.58 -2.70
N ILE A 84 -11.28 -11.53 -1.57
CA ILE A 84 -10.19 -12.46 -1.24
C ILE A 84 -10.78 -13.73 -0.63
N LYS A 85 -10.62 -14.86 -1.32
CA LYS A 85 -11.24 -16.16 -0.97
C LYS A 85 -10.34 -17.08 -0.13
N VAL A 86 -9.22 -16.57 0.37
CA VAL A 86 -8.23 -17.33 1.14
C VAL A 86 -7.97 -16.67 2.48
N ALA A 87 -7.53 -17.46 3.45
CA ALA A 87 -7.22 -16.97 4.79
C ALA A 87 -6.08 -15.93 4.76
N LYS A 88 -6.28 -14.85 5.50
CA LYS A 88 -5.30 -13.77 5.70
C LYS A 88 -4.56 -14.02 7.00
N ILE A 89 -3.29 -13.63 7.08
CA ILE A 89 -2.43 -13.95 8.24
C ILE A 89 -3.04 -13.51 9.57
N TRP A 90 -3.66 -12.33 9.63
CA TRP A 90 -4.32 -11.83 10.84
C TRP A 90 -5.57 -12.63 11.24
N GLN A 91 -6.26 -13.27 10.29
CA GLN A 91 -7.39 -14.15 10.59
C GLN A 91 -6.88 -15.43 11.26
N ILE A 92 -5.81 -16.02 10.73
CA ILE A 92 -5.14 -17.20 11.29
C ILE A 92 -4.62 -16.87 12.70
N LEU A 93 -3.89 -15.77 12.84
CA LEU A 93 -3.35 -15.33 14.13
C LEU A 93 -4.45 -15.05 15.16
N SER A 94 -5.54 -14.38 14.75
CA SER A 94 -6.69 -14.12 15.63
C SER A 94 -7.39 -15.40 16.08
N HIS A 95 -7.49 -16.41 15.20
CA HIS A 95 -8.03 -17.74 15.55
C HIS A 95 -7.22 -18.37 16.70
N TYR A 96 -5.89 -18.28 16.63
CA TYR A 96 -4.97 -18.72 17.70
C TYR A 96 -4.78 -17.71 18.83
N LYS A 97 -5.70 -16.76 19.01
CA LYS A 97 -5.70 -15.75 20.09
C LYS A 97 -4.43 -14.91 20.14
N LYS A 98 -3.72 -14.77 19.02
CA LYS A 98 -2.59 -13.85 18.87
C LYS A 98 -3.13 -12.44 18.61
N ARG A 99 -2.55 -11.46 19.29
CA ARG A 99 -3.01 -10.09 19.23
C ARG A 99 -2.44 -9.38 18.00
N CYS A 100 -3.30 -8.86 17.13
CA CYS A 100 -2.92 -8.30 15.83
C CYS A 100 -3.33 -6.83 15.66
N GLY A 101 -2.39 -5.98 15.23
CA GLY A 101 -2.66 -4.64 14.71
C GLY A 101 -2.50 -4.62 13.19
N VAL A 102 -3.52 -4.22 12.44
CA VAL A 102 -3.49 -4.13 10.97
C VAL A 102 -3.95 -2.76 10.53
N ILE A 103 -3.02 -1.86 10.24
CA ILE A 103 -3.31 -0.43 10.05
C ILE A 103 -2.97 -0.02 8.63
N ASN A 104 -3.93 0.54 7.90
CA ASN A 104 -3.73 1.09 6.55
C ASN A 104 -3.24 0.08 5.49
N VAL A 105 -3.37 -1.22 5.71
CA VAL A 105 -2.95 -2.22 4.72
C VAL A 105 -3.93 -2.19 3.53
N ILE A 106 -3.41 -2.17 2.30
CA ILE A 106 -4.25 -2.17 1.09
C ILE A 106 -5.11 -3.46 1.05
N MET A 107 -6.34 -3.40 0.49
CA MET A 107 -7.28 -4.54 0.43
C MET A 107 -7.89 -4.99 1.78
N THR A 108 -8.00 -4.09 2.76
CA THR A 108 -8.58 -4.38 4.09
C THR A 108 -9.94 -3.72 4.37
N TYR A 109 -10.52 -2.99 3.41
CA TYR A 109 -11.92 -2.56 3.50
C TYR A 109 -12.87 -3.60 2.87
N PRO A 110 -14.04 -3.90 3.45
CA PRO A 110 -14.46 -3.52 4.80
C PRO A 110 -13.59 -4.20 5.85
N VAL A 111 -13.47 -3.52 7.00
CA VAL A 111 -12.72 -4.06 8.15
C VAL A 111 -13.33 -5.36 8.65
N GLU A 112 -12.47 -6.23 9.15
CA GLU A 112 -12.83 -7.54 9.68
C GLU A 112 -12.64 -7.57 11.20
N LYS A 113 -13.33 -8.49 11.87
CA LYS A 113 -13.05 -8.76 13.28
C LYS A 113 -11.68 -9.43 13.40
N VAL A 114 -10.82 -8.87 14.23
CA VAL A 114 -9.51 -9.43 14.58
C VAL A 114 -9.33 -9.41 16.09
N ASN A 115 -8.47 -10.28 16.63
CA ASN A 115 -8.08 -10.19 18.03
C ASN A 115 -7.11 -9.01 18.20
N GLY A 116 -7.63 -7.78 18.27
CA GLY A 116 -6.83 -6.57 18.27
C GLY A 116 -7.47 -5.47 17.44
N TYR A 117 -6.65 -4.74 16.69
CA TYR A 117 -7.06 -3.53 15.97
C TYR A 117 -6.91 -3.69 14.46
N MET A 118 -7.88 -3.20 13.71
CA MET A 118 -7.81 -3.05 12.27
C MET A 118 -8.27 -1.65 11.87
N VAL A 119 -7.52 -1.00 10.99
CA VAL A 119 -7.92 0.23 10.30
C VAL A 119 -7.73 -0.02 8.82
N SER A 120 -8.80 0.08 8.04
CA SER A 120 -8.71 -0.22 6.60
C SER A 120 -7.82 0.77 5.86
N GLY A 121 -7.13 0.30 4.81
CA GLY A 121 -6.26 1.11 3.96
C GLY A 121 -6.89 1.57 2.65
N VAL A 122 -6.05 1.72 1.62
CA VAL A 122 -6.48 2.12 0.27
C VAL A 122 -7.61 1.20 -0.23
N LEU A 123 -8.54 1.80 -0.98
CA LEU A 123 -9.84 1.25 -1.45
C LEU A 123 -11.03 1.40 -0.48
N THR A 124 -10.83 1.98 0.71
CA THR A 124 -11.95 2.43 1.54
C THR A 124 -12.76 3.53 0.83
N PRO A 125 -14.09 3.40 0.71
CA PRO A 125 -14.95 4.43 0.13
C PRO A 125 -14.82 5.76 0.87
N GLN A 126 -14.77 6.87 0.13
CA GLN A 126 -14.52 8.21 0.71
C GLN A 126 -15.58 8.65 1.72
N LYS A 127 -16.82 8.18 1.57
CA LYS A 127 -17.96 8.50 2.46
C LYS A 127 -18.14 7.49 3.60
N GLU A 128 -17.27 6.49 3.68
CA GLU A 128 -17.36 5.47 4.72
C GLU A 128 -17.15 6.10 6.11
N LYS A 129 -18.05 5.75 7.04
CA LYS A 129 -17.98 6.20 8.43
C LYS A 129 -17.31 5.16 9.33
N ILE A 130 -17.38 3.89 8.94
CA ILE A 130 -16.85 2.75 9.70
C ILE A 130 -15.73 2.10 8.91
N TYR A 131 -14.51 2.44 9.28
CA TYR A 131 -13.29 1.96 8.63
C TYR A 131 -12.27 1.43 9.66
N SER A 132 -12.74 1.11 10.87
CA SER A 132 -11.93 0.54 11.92
C SER A 132 -12.67 -0.50 12.75
N TYR A 133 -11.92 -1.45 13.30
CA TYR A 133 -12.37 -2.46 14.25
C TYR A 133 -11.37 -2.53 15.42
N PRO A 134 -11.85 -2.63 16.68
CA PRO A 134 -13.24 -2.44 17.11
C PRO A 134 -13.69 -0.98 16.93
N SER A 135 -15.00 -0.72 16.97
CA SER A 135 -15.56 0.63 16.74
C SER A 135 -15.00 1.70 17.69
N LYS A 136 -14.59 1.33 18.91
CA LYS A 136 -13.92 2.23 19.87
C LYS A 136 -12.63 2.85 19.30
N LEU A 137 -11.97 2.19 18.35
CA LEU A 137 -10.75 2.69 17.72
C LEU A 137 -10.98 4.01 16.97
N MET A 138 -12.22 4.27 16.55
CA MET A 138 -12.60 5.54 15.91
C MET A 138 -12.29 6.78 16.75
N SER A 139 -12.29 6.70 18.09
CA SER A 139 -11.94 7.86 18.93
C SER A 139 -10.47 8.24 18.81
N VAL A 140 -9.57 7.25 18.80
CA VAL A 140 -8.12 7.45 18.59
C VAL A 140 -7.86 8.01 17.20
N LEU A 141 -8.54 7.49 16.18
CA LEU A 141 -8.42 7.98 14.79
C LEU A 141 -8.89 9.44 14.67
N LYS A 142 -9.97 9.82 15.37
CA LYS A 142 -10.45 11.22 15.41
C LYS A 142 -9.48 12.13 16.16
N LYS A 143 -8.93 11.69 17.30
CA LYS A 143 -7.95 12.43 18.11
C LYS A 143 -6.75 12.88 17.27
N HIS A 144 -6.20 11.96 16.48
CA HIS A 144 -5.05 12.22 15.60
C HIS A 144 -5.42 12.72 14.20
N LYS A 145 -6.71 13.03 13.95
CA LYS A 145 -7.22 13.45 12.64
C LYS A 145 -6.79 12.51 11.51
N TYR A 146 -6.81 11.20 11.78
CA TYR A 146 -6.34 10.16 10.86
C TYR A 146 -7.05 10.24 9.50
N GLU A 147 -6.28 10.07 8.43
CA GLU A 147 -6.77 10.04 7.06
C GLU A 147 -6.27 8.80 6.30
N ILE A 148 -7.17 8.13 5.57
CA ILE A 148 -6.85 6.94 4.77
C ILE A 148 -6.15 7.27 3.46
N ARG A 149 -6.36 8.46 2.87
CA ARG A 149 -5.69 8.86 1.63
C ARG A 149 -5.89 10.32 1.33
N ILE A 150 -5.02 10.85 0.46
CA ILE A 150 -5.22 12.15 -0.17
C ILE A 150 -6.51 12.17 -0.98
N ARG A 151 -7.30 13.21 -0.77
CA ARG A 151 -8.45 13.55 -1.61
C ARG A 151 -8.02 14.48 -2.73
N TYR A 152 -8.05 13.97 -3.95
CA TYR A 152 -7.65 14.69 -5.16
C TYR A 152 -8.78 15.52 -5.80
N GLY A 153 -10.01 15.48 -5.27
CA GLY A 153 -11.17 16.26 -5.74
C GLY A 153 -12.52 15.64 -5.35
N LYS A 154 -13.64 16.27 -5.76
CA LYS A 154 -14.99 15.69 -5.64
C LYS A 154 -15.12 14.54 -6.66
N ASN A 155 -15.23 13.30 -6.18
CA ASN A 155 -15.70 12.12 -6.93
C ASN A 155 -14.96 11.78 -8.24
N ARG A 156 -13.62 11.77 -8.27
CA ARG A 156 -12.90 11.09 -9.37
C ARG A 156 -11.98 10.02 -8.83
N LEU A 157 -12.16 8.79 -9.32
CA LEU A 157 -11.28 7.64 -9.05
C LEU A 157 -9.86 7.92 -9.56
N LEU A 158 -9.73 8.71 -10.64
CA LEU A 158 -8.47 9.22 -11.15
C LEU A 158 -8.61 10.73 -11.44
N PRO A 159 -7.79 11.60 -10.83
CA PRO A 159 -7.86 13.04 -11.07
C PRO A 159 -7.33 13.38 -12.48
N ASN A 160 -7.66 14.56 -12.99
CA ASN A 160 -7.09 15.03 -14.26
C ASN A 160 -5.55 15.08 -14.13
N LYS A 161 -4.82 14.30 -14.96
CA LYS A 161 -3.35 14.20 -14.87
C LYS A 161 -2.66 15.56 -14.95
N LYS A 162 -3.14 16.47 -15.80
CA LYS A 162 -2.60 17.84 -15.92
C LYS A 162 -2.74 18.61 -14.61
N TYR A 163 -3.93 18.56 -14.02
CA TYR A 163 -4.20 19.17 -12.71
C TYR A 163 -3.32 18.60 -11.59
N ILE A 164 -3.08 17.28 -11.60
CA ILE A 164 -2.21 16.64 -10.62
C ILE A 164 -0.78 17.17 -10.72
N ILE A 165 -0.25 17.26 -11.94
CA ILE A 165 1.12 17.70 -12.21
C ILE A 165 1.28 19.18 -11.81
N GLU A 166 0.37 20.05 -12.21
CA GLU A 166 0.39 21.49 -11.87
C GLU A 166 0.34 21.72 -10.35
N ARG A 167 -0.38 20.86 -9.62
CA ARG A 167 -0.55 20.96 -8.16
C ARG A 167 0.32 19.98 -7.36
N ARG A 168 1.35 19.37 -7.97
CA ARG A 168 2.13 18.30 -7.30
C ARG A 168 2.74 18.72 -5.96
N TYR A 169 3.13 19.99 -5.81
CA TYR A 169 3.63 20.51 -4.54
C TYR A 169 2.55 20.73 -3.47
N ASP A 170 1.30 21.00 -3.86
CA ASP A 170 0.17 21.01 -2.92
C ASP A 170 -0.10 19.59 -2.42
N PHE A 171 0.00 18.60 -3.30
CA PHE A 171 -0.12 17.19 -2.92
C PHE A 171 1.05 16.75 -2.05
N LEU A 172 2.27 17.23 -2.28
CA LEU A 172 3.41 16.98 -1.41
C LEU A 172 3.14 17.45 0.04
N LYS A 173 2.59 18.66 0.22
CA LYS A 173 2.20 19.16 1.56
C LYS A 173 1.19 18.23 2.24
N LYS A 174 0.19 17.74 1.48
CA LYS A 174 -0.79 16.77 1.99
C LYS A 174 -0.19 15.41 2.32
N LEU A 175 0.81 14.94 1.55
CA LEU A 175 1.52 13.70 1.85
C LEU A 175 2.23 13.80 3.20
N TYR A 176 2.92 14.91 3.47
CA TYR A 176 3.56 15.14 4.78
C TYR A 176 2.55 15.21 5.93
N ASP A 177 1.44 15.92 5.75
CA ASP A 177 0.38 16.06 6.76
C ASP A 177 -0.26 14.70 7.10
N ILE A 178 -0.60 13.89 6.10
CA ILE A 178 -1.16 12.54 6.31
C ILE A 178 -0.14 11.61 6.96
N LEU A 179 1.12 11.62 6.48
CA LEU A 179 2.20 10.83 7.05
C LEU A 179 2.37 11.12 8.54
N GLU A 180 2.35 12.39 8.93
CA GLU A 180 2.49 12.83 10.33
C GLU A 180 1.30 12.40 11.20
N LYS A 181 0.06 12.63 10.74
CA LYS A 181 -1.16 12.17 11.43
C LYS A 181 -1.17 10.66 11.66
N ARG A 182 -0.73 9.90 10.66
CA ARG A 182 -0.61 8.44 10.74
C ARG A 182 0.51 8.02 11.67
N TYR A 183 1.65 8.68 11.65
CA TYR A 183 2.74 8.42 12.58
C TYR A 183 2.29 8.56 14.05
N TYR A 184 1.62 9.66 14.42
CA TYR A 184 1.12 9.82 15.79
C TYR A 184 0.05 8.79 16.16
N THR A 185 -0.83 8.44 15.21
CA THR A 185 -1.80 7.36 15.40
C THR A 185 -1.09 6.04 15.66
N LEU A 186 -0.15 5.64 14.80
CA LEU A 186 0.60 4.40 14.93
C LEU A 186 1.35 4.33 16.26
N LYS A 187 1.98 5.44 16.67
CA LYS A 187 2.69 5.53 17.95
C LYS A 187 1.78 5.27 19.14
N GLU A 188 0.58 5.85 19.18
CA GLU A 188 -0.41 5.58 20.23
C GLU A 188 -0.91 4.13 20.18
N LEU A 189 -1.18 3.58 19.00
CA LEU A 189 -1.62 2.18 18.87
C LEU A 189 -0.53 1.16 19.21
N MET A 190 0.75 1.52 19.06
CA MET A 190 1.90 0.70 19.43
C MET A 190 2.26 0.79 20.91
N ASP A 191 1.62 1.65 21.71
CA ASP A 191 1.88 1.77 23.16
C ASP A 191 1.32 0.59 23.98
N GLU A 192 0.82 -0.44 23.29
CA GLU A 192 0.35 -1.69 23.83
C GLU A 192 1.18 -2.89 23.31
N PRO A 193 1.23 -4.04 24.01
CA PRO A 193 1.92 -5.23 23.51
C PRO A 193 1.14 -5.90 22.36
N TRP A 194 1.87 -6.42 21.38
CA TRP A 194 1.35 -7.02 20.14
C TRP A 194 2.10 -8.31 19.76
N ASP A 195 1.37 -9.33 19.31
CA ASP A 195 2.00 -10.51 18.70
C ASP A 195 2.37 -10.25 17.23
N PHE A 196 1.53 -9.48 16.55
CA PHE A 196 1.71 -9.09 15.17
C PHE A 196 1.23 -7.66 14.98
N PHE A 197 2.01 -6.83 14.31
CA PHE A 197 1.59 -5.50 13.92
C PHE A 197 2.05 -5.23 12.50
N MET A 198 1.14 -4.79 11.64
CA MET A 198 1.42 -4.47 10.26
C MET A 198 0.82 -3.13 9.91
N PHE A 199 1.60 -2.28 9.26
CA PHE A 199 1.09 -1.07 8.64
C PHE A 199 1.76 -0.78 7.30
N VAL A 200 1.07 -0.02 6.43
CA VAL A 200 1.58 0.37 5.11
C VAL A 200 1.61 1.89 4.99
N ILE A 201 2.71 2.43 4.45
CA ILE A 201 2.90 3.83 4.08
C ILE A 201 2.68 3.96 2.57
N ASP A 202 1.42 4.11 2.14
CA ASP A 202 1.04 4.25 0.73
C ASP A 202 1.42 5.61 0.11
N GLU A 203 1.81 6.57 0.95
CA GLU A 203 2.34 7.86 0.53
C GLU A 203 3.58 7.72 -0.36
N THR A 204 4.34 6.64 -0.19
CA THR A 204 5.56 6.38 -0.96
C THR A 204 5.28 6.12 -2.45
N ALA A 205 4.22 5.39 -2.79
CA ALA A 205 3.78 5.20 -4.17
C ALA A 205 3.31 6.52 -4.78
N MET A 206 2.50 7.29 -4.05
CA MET A 206 1.99 8.59 -4.51
C MET A 206 3.10 9.61 -4.73
N LEU A 207 4.10 9.65 -3.84
CA LEU A 207 5.28 10.51 -4.00
C LEU A 207 6.02 10.19 -5.30
N GLN A 208 6.27 8.91 -5.57
CA GLN A 208 6.98 8.48 -6.77
C GLN A 208 6.18 8.78 -8.04
N HIS A 209 4.84 8.63 -8.01
CA HIS A 209 3.99 9.05 -9.14
C HIS A 209 4.12 10.56 -9.47
N LEU A 210 4.38 11.41 -8.48
CA LEU A 210 4.42 12.86 -8.63
C LEU A 210 5.83 13.42 -8.91
N PHE A 211 6.87 12.74 -8.43
CA PHE A 211 8.22 13.28 -8.32
C PHE A 211 9.32 12.30 -8.74
N LEU A 212 9.03 11.32 -9.61
CA LEU A 212 10.06 10.43 -10.15
C LEU A 212 11.21 11.20 -10.83
N ASP A 213 10.90 12.39 -11.39
CA ASP A 213 11.84 13.35 -11.98
C ASP A 213 12.67 14.14 -10.95
N ARG A 214 12.33 14.07 -9.65
CA ARG A 214 12.90 14.91 -8.59
C ARG A 214 13.41 14.08 -7.41
N LYS A 215 14.57 13.45 -7.61
CA LYS A 215 15.27 12.64 -6.57
C LYS A 215 15.53 13.41 -5.27
N ASP A 216 15.79 14.71 -5.34
CA ASP A 216 16.00 15.57 -4.18
C ASP A 216 14.74 15.72 -3.31
N VAL A 217 13.57 15.87 -3.95
CA VAL A 217 12.26 15.91 -3.27
C VAL A 217 11.96 14.55 -2.65
N MET A 218 12.18 13.47 -3.42
CA MET A 218 11.94 12.11 -2.92
C MET A 218 12.81 11.81 -1.69
N LEU A 219 14.12 12.05 -1.77
CA LEU A 219 15.05 11.82 -0.67
C LEU A 219 14.64 12.58 0.61
N LYS A 220 14.19 13.84 0.50
CA LYS A 220 13.70 14.61 1.66
C LYS A 220 12.50 13.94 2.33
N PHE A 221 11.60 13.34 1.56
CA PHE A 221 10.46 12.61 2.10
C PHE A 221 10.90 11.28 2.74
N PHE A 222 11.78 10.53 2.08
CA PHE A 222 12.31 9.27 2.63
C PHE A 222 13.13 9.46 3.90
N LYS A 223 13.85 10.58 4.06
CA LYS A 223 14.50 10.94 5.34
C LYS A 223 13.47 11.13 6.47
N LYS A 224 12.29 11.68 6.18
CA LYS A 224 11.21 11.82 7.17
C LYS A 224 10.60 10.47 7.53
N ILE A 225 10.42 9.58 6.54
CA ILE A 225 10.00 8.19 6.76
C ILE A 225 11.02 7.44 7.62
N ASP A 226 12.32 7.54 7.29
CA ASP A 226 13.40 6.88 8.03
C ASP A 226 13.39 7.28 9.52
N PHE A 227 13.25 8.58 9.79
CA PHE A 227 13.10 9.09 11.16
C PHE A 227 11.88 8.49 11.88
N TYR A 228 10.70 8.48 11.24
CA TYR A 228 9.49 7.91 11.85
C TYR A 228 9.58 6.39 12.03
N ILE A 229 10.23 5.68 11.11
CA ILE A 229 10.44 4.23 11.22
C ILE A 229 11.35 3.91 12.41
N ASP A 230 12.44 4.64 12.62
CA ASP A 230 13.31 4.39 13.78
C ASP A 230 12.55 4.58 15.11
N ASP A 231 11.75 5.66 15.21
CA ASP A 231 10.95 5.92 16.41
C ASP A 231 9.82 4.90 16.61
N LEU A 232 9.13 4.48 15.56
CA LEU A 232 8.09 3.45 15.63
C LEU A 232 8.67 2.07 16.00
N ILE A 233 9.83 1.69 15.45
CA ILE A 233 10.52 0.45 15.82
C ILE A 233 10.93 0.49 17.29
N LYS A 234 11.48 1.61 17.77
CA LYS A 234 11.79 1.79 19.20
C LYS A 234 10.54 1.65 20.05
N THR A 235 9.47 2.37 19.71
CA THR A 235 8.17 2.31 20.41
C THR A 235 7.63 0.87 20.47
N PHE A 236 7.66 0.14 19.36
CA PHE A 236 7.23 -1.26 19.33
C PHE A 236 8.10 -2.16 20.21
N SER A 237 9.42 -1.93 20.20
CA SER A 237 10.40 -2.74 20.92
C SER A 237 10.39 -2.51 22.44
N THR A 238 9.87 -1.37 22.93
CA THR A 238 9.72 -1.15 24.39
C THR A 238 8.60 -2.01 24.97
N LYS A 239 7.57 -2.33 24.18
CA LYS A 239 6.42 -3.14 24.60
C LYS A 239 6.55 -4.61 24.24
N ASN A 240 7.45 -4.95 23.31
CA ASN A 240 7.60 -6.29 22.77
C ASN A 240 9.08 -6.69 22.78
N THR A 241 9.46 -7.61 23.66
CA THR A 241 10.83 -8.08 23.77
C THR A 241 11.22 -8.94 22.56
N ASN A 242 12.40 -8.66 21.99
CA ASN A 242 12.98 -9.36 20.83
C ASN A 242 12.03 -9.48 19.61
N PRO A 243 11.57 -8.35 19.03
CA PRO A 243 10.65 -8.37 17.89
C PRO A 243 11.39 -8.69 16.58
N TYR A 244 10.74 -9.46 15.71
CA TYR A 244 11.16 -9.61 14.32
C TYR A 244 10.62 -8.43 13.51
N ILE A 245 11.51 -7.66 12.90
CA ILE A 245 11.15 -6.46 12.14
C ILE A 245 11.35 -6.73 10.64
N PHE A 246 10.29 -6.50 9.87
CA PHE A 246 10.32 -6.57 8.41
C PHE A 246 9.97 -5.20 7.83
N VAL A 247 10.81 -4.71 6.93
CA VAL A 247 10.46 -3.60 6.02
C VAL A 247 10.31 -4.21 4.64
N VAL A 248 9.13 -4.06 4.05
CA VAL A 248 8.76 -4.73 2.79
C VAL A 248 8.15 -3.75 1.81
N SER A 249 8.29 -4.05 0.53
CA SER A 249 7.55 -3.40 -0.54
C SER A 249 6.86 -4.46 -1.39
N ASP A 250 5.70 -4.10 -1.92
CA ASP A 250 4.85 -4.97 -2.73
C ASP A 250 5.34 -5.06 -4.18
N HIS A 251 5.83 -3.95 -4.74
CA HIS A 251 6.41 -3.89 -6.09
C HIS A 251 7.46 -2.78 -6.22
N GLY A 252 8.17 -2.75 -7.36
CA GLY A 252 9.08 -1.67 -7.71
C GLY A 252 8.38 -0.47 -8.35
N PHE A 253 9.16 0.48 -8.84
CA PHE A 253 8.66 1.64 -9.57
C PHE A 253 9.56 1.95 -10.77
N SER A 254 8.98 2.41 -11.87
CA SER A 254 9.73 2.80 -13.06
C SER A 254 9.00 3.90 -13.82
N SER A 255 9.76 4.66 -14.62
CA SER A 255 9.20 5.58 -15.60
C SER A 255 8.32 4.85 -16.60
N SER A 256 7.27 5.52 -17.06
CA SER A 256 6.44 5.04 -18.16
C SER A 256 7.29 4.77 -19.40
N PRO A 257 7.02 3.70 -20.16
CA PRO A 257 7.74 3.42 -21.38
C PRO A 257 7.52 4.54 -22.40
N ILE A 258 8.59 4.90 -23.13
CA ILE A 258 8.57 5.95 -24.16
C ILE A 258 7.80 5.48 -25.42
N ARG A 259 7.70 4.16 -25.59
CA ARG A 259 7.00 3.52 -26.71
C ARG A 259 5.90 2.62 -26.16
N SER A 260 4.75 2.62 -26.81
CA SER A 260 3.65 1.71 -26.53
C SER A 260 3.45 0.76 -27.69
N LEU A 261 3.19 -0.51 -27.39
CA LEU A 261 2.75 -1.49 -28.37
C LEU A 261 1.24 -1.64 -28.29
N ASN A 262 0.55 -1.27 -29.36
CA ASN A 262 -0.85 -1.61 -29.51
C ASN A 262 -0.97 -3.05 -30.02
N MET A 263 -1.03 -4.01 -29.10
CA MET A 263 -1.11 -5.44 -29.41
C MET A 263 -2.23 -5.76 -30.41
N ARG A 264 -3.38 -5.10 -30.27
CA ARG A 264 -4.53 -5.32 -31.14
C ARG A 264 -4.21 -4.95 -32.60
N VAL A 265 -3.69 -3.74 -32.81
CA VAL A 265 -3.31 -3.26 -34.14
C VAL A 265 -2.19 -4.13 -34.73
N TRP A 266 -1.23 -4.56 -33.92
CA TRP A 266 -0.16 -5.45 -34.36
C TRP A 266 -0.69 -6.82 -34.78
N LEU A 267 -1.58 -7.44 -33.99
CA LEU A 267 -2.21 -8.72 -34.32
C LEU A 267 -3.08 -8.64 -35.58
N GLU A 268 -3.82 -7.53 -35.76
CA GLU A 268 -4.61 -7.26 -36.96
C GLU A 268 -3.72 -7.14 -38.20
N LYS A 269 -2.62 -6.36 -38.12
CA LYS A 269 -1.66 -6.20 -39.22
C LYS A 269 -0.94 -7.49 -39.62
N ASN A 270 -0.73 -8.41 -38.68
CA ASN A 270 -0.10 -9.70 -38.94
C ASN A 270 -1.11 -10.80 -39.32
N GLY A 271 -2.39 -10.47 -39.50
CA GLY A 271 -3.42 -11.43 -39.89
C GLY A 271 -3.79 -12.46 -38.80
N ILE A 272 -3.34 -12.25 -37.55
CA ILE A 272 -3.59 -13.16 -36.41
C ILE A 272 -4.97 -12.89 -35.81
N LEU A 273 -5.39 -11.62 -35.78
CA LEU A 273 -6.69 -11.19 -35.26
C LEU A 273 -7.52 -10.56 -36.38
N LYS A 274 -8.77 -11.00 -36.54
CA LYS A 274 -9.75 -10.37 -37.44
C LYS A 274 -10.86 -9.70 -36.63
N ASP A 275 -11.01 -8.38 -36.78
CA ASP A 275 -12.09 -7.64 -36.11
C ASP A 275 -13.41 -7.81 -36.83
N ASN A 276 -14.20 -8.79 -36.40
CA ASN A 276 -15.53 -9.08 -36.93
C ASN A 276 -16.65 -8.24 -36.29
N ARG A 277 -16.31 -7.24 -35.47
CA ARG A 277 -17.34 -6.39 -34.83
C ARG A 277 -18.03 -5.52 -35.87
N THR A 278 -19.35 -5.33 -35.73
CA THR A 278 -20.12 -4.39 -36.56
C THR A 278 -19.72 -2.95 -36.26
N PHE A 279 -20.07 -2.01 -37.16
CA PHE A 279 -19.82 -0.58 -36.92
C PHE A 279 -20.41 -0.11 -35.57
N GLN A 280 -21.64 -0.50 -35.26
CA GLN A 280 -22.29 -0.18 -33.98
C GLN A 280 -21.49 -0.73 -32.78
N GLN A 281 -20.96 -1.96 -32.84
CA GLN A 281 -20.14 -2.55 -31.78
C GLN A 281 -18.76 -1.88 -31.62
N LYS A 282 -18.30 -1.12 -32.62
CA LYS A 282 -17.06 -0.33 -32.56
C LYS A 282 -17.27 1.05 -31.96
N VAL A 283 -18.43 1.66 -32.21
CA VAL A 283 -18.75 3.04 -31.82
C VAL A 283 -19.46 3.11 -30.47
N ILE A 284 -20.33 2.15 -30.17
CA ILE A 284 -21.01 2.06 -28.87
C ILE A 284 -20.05 1.30 -27.94
N PRO A 285 -19.46 1.95 -26.92
CA PRO A 285 -18.68 1.23 -25.93
C PRO A 285 -19.56 0.12 -25.36
N LYS A 286 -18.99 -1.05 -25.04
CA LYS A 286 -19.69 -1.99 -24.15
C LYS A 286 -20.02 -1.20 -22.88
N VAL A 287 -21.26 -0.72 -22.76
CA VAL A 287 -21.79 -0.25 -21.51
C VAL A 287 -21.85 -1.52 -20.68
N TYR A 288 -20.87 -1.68 -19.80
CA TYR A 288 -20.85 -2.74 -18.82
C TYR A 288 -22.09 -2.49 -17.94
N ASN A 289 -23.17 -3.24 -18.19
CA ASN A 289 -24.34 -3.31 -17.31
C ASN A 289 -23.96 -4.01 -16.00
#